data_AF-A0A1F4XZB5-F1
#
_entry.id   AF-A0A1F4XZB5-F1
#
_cell.length_a   1.000
_cell.length_b   1.000
_cell.length_c   1.000
_cell.angle_alpha   90.00
_cell.angle_beta   90.00
_cell.angle_gamma   90.00
#
_symmetry.space_group_name_H-M   'P 1'
#
loop_
_entity.id
_entity.type
_entity.pdbx_description
1 polymer ?
#
loop_
_entity_poly.entity_id
_entity_poly.type
_entity_poly.pdbx_seq_one_letter_code
_entity_poly.pdbx_strand_id
1 'polypeptide(L)'
;MSKPVRRHRRPYRNGYVRQHSRGTRAERRFFEAIRRYRRLFPQWLFDIRQATPELDRAGVDAVIYTTEAIFYPNIKSDADGESVRYHMFKYPLIPYIVVHSEENYQQIFDRTVETAMALREEFFARQCSAQSPRRQSQ
;
A
#
# COMPACT_ATOMS: atom_id res chain seq x y z
N MET A 1 -2.09 -39.29 -40.70
CA MET A 1 -1.65 -37.91 -40.99
C MET A 1 -2.23 -36.97 -39.95
N SER A 2 -1.45 -36.62 -38.92
CA SER A 2 -1.91 -35.77 -37.81
C SER A 2 -1.56 -34.32 -38.07
N LYS A 3 -2.57 -33.44 -38.09
CA LYS A 3 -2.40 -31.98 -38.29
C LYS A 3 -1.57 -31.38 -37.15
N PRO A 4 -0.70 -30.38 -37.42
CA PRO A 4 0.10 -29.76 -36.37
C PRO A 4 -0.78 -28.85 -35.51
N VAL A 5 -0.71 -29.07 -34.19
CA VAL A 5 -1.31 -28.22 -33.17
C VAL A 5 -0.65 -26.85 -33.22
N ARG A 6 -1.41 -25.82 -33.65
CA ARG A 6 -0.98 -24.43 -33.57
C ARG A 6 -0.79 -24.05 -32.10
N ARG A 7 0.47 -23.92 -31.67
CA ARG A 7 0.82 -23.38 -30.35
C ARG A 7 0.36 -21.92 -30.29
N HIS A 8 -0.68 -21.64 -29.51
CA HIS A 8 -1.00 -20.29 -29.08
C HIS A 8 0.23 -19.71 -28.35
N ARG A 9 0.86 -18.68 -28.95
CA ARG A 9 1.83 -17.83 -28.24
C ARG A 9 1.05 -17.09 -27.15
N ARG A 10 1.24 -17.51 -25.89
CA ARG A 10 0.77 -16.78 -24.70
C ARG A 10 1.45 -15.40 -24.66
N PRO A 11 0.72 -14.27 -24.65
CA PRO A 11 1.31 -12.93 -24.61
C PRO A 11 1.79 -12.50 -23.21
N TYR A 12 1.62 -13.35 -22.20
CA TYR A 12 1.80 -12.98 -20.78
C TYR A 12 3.23 -12.68 -20.32
N ARG A 13 4.25 -12.97 -21.13
CA ARG A 13 5.66 -12.79 -20.68
C ARG A 13 6.10 -11.32 -20.65
N ASN A 14 5.53 -10.47 -21.51
CA ASN A 14 5.93 -9.07 -21.61
C ASN A 14 5.12 -8.13 -20.70
N GLY A 15 3.87 -8.49 -20.35
CA GLY A 15 3.03 -7.73 -19.42
C GLY A 15 3.56 -7.79 -17.99
N TYR A 16 3.97 -8.99 -17.54
CA TYR A 16 4.48 -9.22 -16.19
C TYR A 16 5.78 -8.45 -15.89
N VAL A 17 6.72 -8.41 -16.84
CA VAL A 17 7.99 -7.68 -16.69
C VAL A 17 7.77 -6.16 -16.66
N ARG A 18 6.85 -5.64 -17.49
CA ARG A 18 6.49 -4.21 -17.46
C ARG A 18 5.76 -3.81 -16.17
N GLN A 19 4.85 -4.65 -15.67
CA GLN A 19 4.17 -4.44 -14.39
C GLN A 19 5.14 -4.44 -13.20
N HIS A 20 6.06 -5.41 -13.14
CA HIS A 20 7.12 -5.42 -12.13
C HIS A 20 7.96 -4.15 -12.17
N SER A 21 8.43 -3.74 -13.36
CA SER A 21 9.26 -2.52 -13.49
C SER A 21 8.53 -1.23 -13.07
N ARG A 22 7.19 -1.18 -13.17
CA ARG A 22 6.36 -0.05 -12.72
C ARG A 22 6.11 -0.08 -11.22
N GLY A 23 5.79 -1.24 -10.64
CA GLY A 23 5.67 -1.41 -9.18
C GLY A 23 6.94 -1.00 -8.46
N THR A 24 8.10 -1.46 -8.93
CA THR A 24 9.41 -1.09 -8.37
C THR A 24 9.69 0.42 -8.49
N ARG A 25 9.17 1.10 -9.52
CA ARG A 25 9.34 2.56 -9.67
C ARG A 25 8.46 3.36 -8.71
N ALA A 26 7.23 2.92 -8.47
CA ALA A 26 6.31 3.58 -7.54
C ALA A 26 6.81 3.50 -6.10
N GLU A 27 7.18 2.30 -5.64
CA GLU A 27 7.79 2.07 -4.32
C GLU A 27 9.06 2.90 -4.14
N ARG A 28 9.94 2.92 -5.14
CA ARG A 28 11.15 3.73 -5.10
C ARG A 28 10.84 5.22 -4.93
N ARG A 29 9.91 5.77 -5.72
CA ARG A 29 9.51 7.19 -5.62
C ARG A 29 8.88 7.51 -4.27
N PHE A 30 8.09 6.58 -3.74
CA PHE A 30 7.53 6.68 -2.40
C PHE A 30 8.62 6.84 -1.34
N PHE A 31 9.56 5.89 -1.26
CA PHE A 31 10.61 5.95 -0.25
C PHE A 31 11.58 7.13 -0.45
N GLU A 32 11.79 7.57 -1.69
CA GLU A 32 12.52 8.81 -1.98
C GLU A 32 11.79 10.06 -1.45
N ALA A 33 10.46 10.16 -1.61
CA ALA A 33 9.65 11.24 -1.04
C ALA A 33 9.74 11.25 0.49
N ILE A 34 9.53 10.09 1.11
CA ILE A 34 9.61 9.93 2.57
C ILE A 34 10.98 10.35 3.12
N ARG A 35 12.06 9.88 2.51
CA ARG A 35 13.42 10.25 2.93
C ARG A 35 13.67 11.76 2.78
N ARG A 36 13.16 12.38 1.72
CA ARG A 36 13.35 13.81 1.44
C ARG A 36 12.64 14.70 2.46
N TYR A 37 11.45 14.32 2.90
CA TYR A 37 10.57 15.14 3.72
C TYR A 37 10.41 14.65 5.15
N ARG A 38 11.20 13.66 5.60
CA ARG A 38 11.16 13.11 6.96
C ARG A 38 11.14 14.17 8.08
N ARG A 39 11.85 15.28 7.89
CA ARG A 39 11.90 16.39 8.89
C ARG A 39 10.56 17.11 9.07
N LEU A 40 9.63 16.94 8.14
CA LEU A 40 8.29 17.52 8.17
C LEU A 40 7.25 16.54 8.75
N PHE A 41 7.67 15.37 9.23
CA PHE A 41 6.74 14.46 9.88
C PHE A 41 6.05 15.14 11.07
N PRO A 42 4.72 15.00 11.20
CA PRO A 42 4.04 15.43 12.41
C PRO A 42 4.56 14.62 13.60
N GLN A 43 4.46 15.18 14.81
CA GLN A 43 5.06 14.57 16.01
C GLN A 43 4.55 13.16 16.32
N TRP A 44 3.33 12.82 15.89
CA TRP A 44 2.73 11.50 16.06
C TRP A 44 3.25 10.44 15.06
N LEU A 45 3.96 10.85 14.00
CA LEU A 45 4.50 9.97 12.96
C LEU A 45 6.03 9.86 13.10
N PHE A 46 6.52 8.76 13.68
CA PHE A 46 7.94 8.62 13.99
C PHE A 46 8.79 8.21 12.79
N ASP A 47 8.29 7.26 12.01
CA ASP A 47 9.06 6.62 10.97
C ASP A 47 8.16 5.95 9.93
N ILE A 48 8.67 5.86 8.71
CA ILE A 48 8.12 5.02 7.64
C ILE A 48 9.30 4.27 7.02
N ARG A 49 9.24 2.94 7.08
CA ARG A 49 10.32 2.06 6.61
C ARG A 49 9.84 1.13 5.52
N GLN A 50 10.78 0.65 4.71
CA GLN A 50 10.51 -0.44 3.79
C GLN A 50 10.27 -1.73 4.58
N ALA A 51 9.34 -2.55 4.09
CA ALA A 51 9.02 -3.84 4.67
C ALA A 51 10.21 -4.82 4.60
N THR A 52 10.27 -5.76 5.54
CA THR A 52 11.23 -6.86 5.48
C THR A 52 10.82 -7.88 4.39
N PRO A 53 11.71 -8.77 3.93
CA PRO A 53 11.36 -9.80 2.95
C PRO A 53 10.18 -10.70 3.38
N GLU A 54 10.01 -10.92 4.69
CA GLU A 54 8.91 -11.70 5.25
C GLU A 54 7.57 -10.97 5.09
N LEU A 55 7.56 -9.66 5.35
CA LEU A 55 6.38 -8.80 5.21
C LEU A 55 6.02 -8.57 3.74
N ASP A 56 7.02 -8.40 2.87
CA ASP A 56 6.83 -8.27 1.42
C ASP A 56 6.11 -9.48 0.81
N ARG A 57 6.49 -10.71 1.23
CA ARG A 57 5.77 -11.93 0.83
C ARG A 57 4.30 -11.96 1.29
N ALA A 58 3.98 -11.25 2.37
CA ALA A 58 2.61 -11.09 2.86
C ALA A 58 1.85 -9.95 2.14
N GLY A 59 2.49 -9.25 1.20
CA GLY A 59 1.91 -8.14 0.46
C GLY A 59 1.96 -6.81 1.20
N VAL A 60 2.95 -6.61 2.07
CA VAL A 60 3.21 -5.35 2.76
C VAL A 60 4.48 -4.73 2.20
N ASP A 61 4.41 -3.46 1.78
CA ASP A 61 5.55 -2.81 1.12
C ASP A 61 6.23 -1.82 2.07
N ALA A 62 5.48 -1.25 3.02
CA ALA A 62 5.98 -0.31 4.01
C ALA A 62 5.45 -0.60 5.43
N VAL A 63 6.16 -0.06 6.42
CA VAL A 63 5.78 -0.08 7.83
C VAL A 63 5.74 1.36 8.34
N ILE A 64 4.58 1.80 8.81
CA ILE A 64 4.35 3.15 9.36
C ILE A 64 4.32 3.03 10.89
N TYR A 65 5.20 3.77 11.56
CA TYR A 65 5.30 3.80 13.02
C TYR A 65 4.68 5.10 13.55
N THR A 66 3.61 4.99 14.35
CA THR A 66 2.99 6.13 15.03
C THR A 66 3.10 6.02 16.55
N THR A 67 2.68 7.08 17.25
CA THR A 67 2.54 7.11 18.72
C THR A 67 1.59 6.04 19.28
N GLU A 68 0.65 5.55 18.48
CA GLU A 68 -0.42 4.67 18.92
C GLU A 68 -0.33 3.25 18.38
N ALA A 69 0.14 3.11 17.14
CA ALA A 69 0.07 1.84 16.43
C ALA A 69 1.15 1.73 15.34
N ILE A 70 1.27 0.52 14.82
CA ILE A 70 2.08 0.21 13.63
C ILE A 70 1.13 -0.20 12.52
N PHE A 71 1.25 0.45 11.36
CA PHE A 71 0.46 0.13 10.17
C PHE A 71 1.34 -0.51 9.09
N TYR A 72 0.75 -1.41 8.33
CA TYR A 72 1.44 -2.24 7.34
C TYR A 72 0.84 -2.04 5.95
N PRO A 73 0.98 -0.85 5.34
CA PRO A 73 0.37 -0.60 4.04
C PRO A 73 1.12 -1.28 2.89
N ASN A 74 0.38 -1.48 1.80
CA ASN A 74 0.92 -1.79 0.49
C ASN A 74 1.00 -0.51 -0.38
N ILE A 75 2.01 -0.39 -1.24
CA ILE A 75 2.22 0.73 -2.14
C ILE A 75 1.88 0.28 -3.57
N LYS A 76 0.92 0.95 -4.19
CA LYS A 76 0.50 0.67 -5.57
C LYS A 76 0.84 1.82 -6.50
N SER A 77 1.04 1.52 -7.77
CA SER A 77 1.03 2.52 -8.83
C SER A 77 -0.37 2.66 -9.40
N ASP A 78 -0.74 3.86 -9.80
CA ASP A 78 -1.98 4.17 -10.54
C ASP A 78 -2.04 3.58 -11.95
N ALA A 79 -0.90 3.18 -12.50
CA ALA A 79 -0.74 2.72 -13.88
C ALA A 79 -1.65 1.54 -14.28
N ASP A 80 -2.26 0.84 -13.31
CA ASP A 80 -3.21 -0.24 -13.54
C ASP A 80 -4.36 -0.13 -12.52
N GLY A 81 -5.44 0.60 -12.85
CA GLY A 81 -6.66 0.61 -12.03
C GLY A 81 -7.24 -0.80 -11.75
N GLU A 82 -6.94 -1.77 -12.63
CA GLU A 82 -7.21 -3.20 -12.40
C GLU A 82 -6.32 -3.83 -11.32
N SER A 83 -5.07 -3.40 -11.17
CA SER A 83 -4.15 -3.91 -10.13
C SER A 83 -4.54 -3.46 -8.73
N VAL A 84 -5.00 -2.21 -8.60
CA VAL A 84 -5.52 -1.67 -7.34
C VAL A 84 -6.76 -2.46 -6.95
N ARG A 85 -7.72 -2.63 -7.88
CA ARG A 85 -8.91 -3.45 -7.64
C ARG A 85 -8.57 -4.90 -7.30
N TYR A 86 -7.70 -5.55 -8.08
CA TYR A 86 -7.28 -6.94 -7.83
C TYR A 86 -6.67 -7.11 -6.44
N HIS A 87 -5.84 -6.16 -5.99
CA HIS A 87 -5.25 -6.23 -4.66
C HIS A 87 -6.22 -5.89 -3.54
N MET A 88 -7.17 -4.97 -3.75
CA MET A 88 -8.27 -4.75 -2.80
C MET A 88 -9.10 -6.03 -2.61
N PHE A 89 -9.29 -6.85 -3.64
CA PHE A 89 -9.96 -8.15 -3.51
C PHE A 89 -9.09 -9.21 -2.83
N LYS A 90 -7.79 -9.26 -3.13
CA LYS A 90 -6.88 -10.30 -2.61
C LYS A 90 -6.46 -10.05 -1.15
N TYR A 91 -6.33 -8.78 -0.76
CA TYR A 91 -5.89 -8.36 0.57
C TYR A 91 -6.79 -7.23 1.12
N PRO A 92 -8.09 -7.51 1.35
CA PRO A 92 -9.07 -6.48 1.71
C PRO A 92 -8.79 -5.79 3.06
N LEU A 93 -7.95 -6.39 3.89
CA LEU A 93 -7.59 -5.87 5.21
C LEU A 93 -6.26 -5.11 5.23
N ILE A 94 -5.51 -5.10 4.11
CA ILE A 94 -4.23 -4.40 4.01
C ILE A 94 -4.50 -3.00 3.45
N PRO A 95 -4.18 -1.93 4.19
CA PRO A 95 -4.35 -0.58 3.69
C PRO A 95 -3.40 -0.31 2.51
N TYR A 96 -3.78 0.59 1.62
CA TYR A 96 -3.00 0.87 0.41
C TYR A 96 -2.71 2.37 0.24
N ILE A 97 -1.54 2.67 -0.31
CA ILE A 97 -1.13 4.01 -0.72
C ILE A 97 -0.85 3.95 -2.22
N VAL A 98 -1.59 4.72 -3.01
CA VAL A 98 -1.46 4.71 -4.48
C VAL A 98 -0.57 5.85 -4.93
N VAL A 99 0.64 5.61 -5.39
CA VAL A 99 1.51 6.62 -6.00
C VAL A 99 1.10 6.84 -7.46
N HIS A 100 0.70 8.06 -7.81
CA HIS A 100 0.36 8.42 -9.18
C HIS A 100 1.60 8.75 -10.01
N SER A 101 1.56 8.49 -11.32
CA SER A 101 2.70 8.76 -12.20
C SER A 101 3.07 10.24 -12.21
N GLU A 102 2.06 11.11 -12.22
CA GLU A 102 2.22 12.57 -12.35
C GLU A 102 2.57 13.29 -11.05
N GLU A 103 2.52 12.61 -9.90
CA GLU A 103 2.77 13.26 -8.62
C GLU A 103 4.23 13.60 -8.38
N ASN A 104 4.50 14.82 -7.93
CA ASN A 104 5.81 15.16 -7.41
C ASN A 104 6.02 14.57 -6.00
N TYR A 105 7.27 14.64 -5.50
CA TYR A 105 7.60 14.05 -4.20
C TYR A 105 6.87 14.71 -3.02
N GLN A 106 6.51 15.99 -3.09
CA GLN A 106 5.75 16.67 -2.04
C GLN A 106 4.33 16.11 -1.97
N GLN A 107 3.66 15.96 -3.13
CA GLN A 107 2.32 15.39 -3.22
C GLN A 107 2.27 13.94 -2.70
N ILE A 108 3.29 13.13 -3.05
CA ILE A 108 3.43 11.76 -2.53
C ILE A 108 3.53 11.78 -1.01
N PHE A 109 4.33 12.69 -0.46
CA PHE A 109 4.51 12.85 0.99
C PHE A 109 3.22 13.28 1.69
N ASP A 110 2.58 14.36 1.22
CA ASP A 110 1.39 14.94 1.84
C ASP A 110 0.28 13.90 1.94
N ARG A 111 -0.02 13.20 0.84
CA ARG A 111 -1.01 12.12 0.84
C ARG A 111 -0.61 10.95 1.73
N THR A 112 0.68 10.64 1.85
CA THR A 112 1.14 9.59 2.76
C THR A 112 0.82 9.95 4.21
N VAL A 113 1.02 11.21 4.60
CA VAL A 113 0.66 11.72 5.93
C VAL A 113 -0.86 11.69 6.13
N GLU A 114 -1.64 12.13 5.14
CA GLU A 114 -3.11 12.04 5.17
C GLU A 114 -3.60 10.61 5.34
N THR A 115 -3.02 9.66 4.60
CA THR A 115 -3.37 8.24 4.69
C THR A 115 -3.01 7.68 6.07
N ALA A 116 -1.83 8.01 6.60
CA ALA A 116 -1.43 7.60 7.94
C ALA A 116 -2.37 8.18 9.02
N MET A 117 -2.85 9.40 8.84
CA MET A 117 -3.83 10.03 9.73
C MET A 117 -5.18 9.29 9.68
N ALA A 118 -5.69 8.97 8.50
CA ALA A 118 -6.93 8.21 8.34
C ALA A 118 -6.86 6.83 9.01
N LEU A 119 -5.73 6.12 8.87
CA LEU A 119 -5.50 4.83 9.53
C LEU A 119 -5.48 4.95 11.06
N ARG A 120 -4.87 6.02 11.56
CA ARG A 120 -4.85 6.36 12.99
C ARG A 120 -6.25 6.64 13.52
N GLU A 121 -7.06 7.41 12.81
CA GLU A 121 -8.45 7.69 13.20
C GLU A 121 -9.32 6.42 13.19
N GLU A 122 -9.16 5.57 12.18
CA GLU A 122 -9.86 4.28 12.11
C GLU A 122 -9.48 3.37 13.28
N PHE A 123 -8.19 3.32 13.64
CA PHE A 123 -7.72 2.57 14.79
C PHE A 123 -8.40 3.05 16.09
N PHE A 124 -8.47 4.35 16.32
CA PHE A 124 -9.17 4.91 17.48
C PHE A 124 -10.67 4.58 17.48
N ALA A 125 -11.35 4.72 16.34
CA ALA A 125 -12.78 4.40 16.23
C ALA A 125 -13.07 2.93 16.59
N ARG A 126 -12.19 2.01 16.19
CA ARG A 126 -12.28 0.58 16.54
C ARG A 126 -12.05 0.33 18.04
N GLN A 127 -11.14 1.08 18.69
CA GLN A 127 -10.94 0.94 20.13
C GLN A 127 -12.12 1.46 20.96
N CYS A 128 -12.69 2.61 20.60
CA CYS A 128 -13.85 3.18 21.29
C CYS A 128 -15.10 2.31 21.15
N SER A 129 -15.32 1.71 19.98
CA SER A 129 -16.45 0.80 19.75
C SER A 129 -16.31 -0.54 20.48
N ALA A 130 -15.09 -1.06 20.63
CA ALA A 130 -14.81 -2.27 21.42
C ALA A 130 -15.00 -2.07 22.94
N GLN A 131 -14.92 -0.83 23.43
CA GLN A 131 -15.05 -0.48 24.85
C GLN A 131 -16.48 -0.13 25.29
N SER A 132 -17.49 -0.24 24.42
CA SER A 132 -18.89 -0.15 24.84
C SER A 132 -19.44 -1.53 25.18
N PRO A 133 -19.39 -2.00 26.44
CA PRO A 133 -20.13 -3.19 26.83
C PRO A 133 -21.60 -2.90 26.58
N ARG A 134 -22.26 -3.78 25.80
CA ARG A 134 -23.71 -3.79 25.66
C ARG A 134 -24.31 -3.70 27.06
N ARG A 135 -24.93 -2.56 27.40
CA ARG A 135 -25.95 -2.53 28.43
C ARG A 135 -27.10 -3.38 27.89
N GLN A 136 -27.05 -4.68 28.17
CA GLN A 136 -28.23 -5.52 28.13
C GLN A 136 -29.08 -5.09 29.31
N SER A 137 -29.97 -4.13 29.04
CA SER A 137 -31.11 -3.84 29.89
C SER A 137 -31.94 -5.12 30.00
N GLN A 138 -32.10 -5.57 31.24
CA GLN A 138 -33.07 -6.59 31.65
C GLN A 138 -34.50 -6.14 31.36
#